data_AF-A0AAD6PDG7-F1
#
_entry.id   AF-A0AAD6PDG7-F1
#
_cell.length_a   1.000
_cell.length_b   1.000
_cell.length_c   1.000
_cell.angle_alpha   90.00
_cell.angle_beta   90.00
_cell.angle_gamma   90.00
#
_symmetry.space_group_name_H-M   'P 1'
#
loop_
_entity.id
_entity.type
_entity.pdbx_description
1 polymer ?
#
loop_
_entity_poly.entity_id
_entity_poly.type
_entity_poly.pdbx_seq_one_letter_code
_entity_poly.pdbx_strand_id
1 'polypeptide(L)'
;MLVEGYCRLGLVEEAKKVIQRMKENGFHPDVATYGSLANGISLARKPGEALLLWKEVKERWEVKGEGGSSGSDSDSSSLPLKPDEELLATLADICVRAAFFQKALEIVACMEENGIPPDKTKYKKIYVEMHSRMFSSKHASQARQDRRRERKRAAEAFKFWLGLPNSYYGSEWRLDPGDY
;
A
#
# COMPACT_ATOMS: atom_id res chain seq x y z
N MET A 1 -13.19 -10.75 -15.75
CA MET A 1 -12.09 -9.98 -16.40
C MET A 1 -10.82 -10.83 -16.43
N LEU A 2 -10.01 -10.80 -17.50
CA LEU A 2 -8.81 -11.66 -17.64
C LEU A 2 -7.76 -11.39 -16.53
N VAL A 3 -7.58 -10.13 -16.14
CA VAL A 3 -6.72 -9.71 -15.03
C VAL A 3 -7.10 -10.40 -13.72
N GLU A 4 -8.39 -10.42 -13.38
CA GLU A 4 -8.89 -11.07 -12.17
C GLU A 4 -8.57 -12.58 -12.16
N GLY A 5 -8.77 -13.26 -13.29
CA GLY A 5 -8.46 -14.68 -13.45
C GLY A 5 -6.99 -14.99 -13.15
N TYR A 6 -6.07 -14.22 -13.73
CA TYR A 6 -4.64 -14.37 -13.44
C TYR A 6 -4.30 -14.05 -11.98
N CYS A 7 -4.91 -13.02 -11.39
CA CYS A 7 -4.68 -12.65 -9.99
C CYS A 7 -5.13 -13.76 -9.02
N ARG A 8 -6.29 -14.38 -9.27
CA ARG A 8 -6.77 -15.52 -8.47
C ARG A 8 -5.85 -16.75 -8.55
N LEU A 9 -5.14 -16.91 -9.66
CA LEU A 9 -4.14 -17.97 -9.84
C LEU A 9 -2.75 -17.59 -9.30
N GLY A 10 -2.59 -16.41 -8.70
CA GLY A 10 -1.29 -15.90 -8.22
C GLY A 10 -0.34 -15.47 -9.34
N LEU A 11 -0.81 -15.44 -10.59
CA LEU A 11 -0.03 -15.10 -11.78
C LEU A 11 0.01 -13.58 -12.00
N VAL A 12 0.53 -12.86 -10.99
CA VAL A 12 0.56 -11.38 -10.96
C VAL A 12 1.32 -10.79 -12.15
N GLU A 13 2.41 -11.42 -12.62
CA GLU A 13 3.14 -10.92 -13.79
C GLU A 13 2.32 -11.04 -15.08
N GLU A 14 1.53 -12.10 -15.25
CA GLU A 14 0.64 -12.25 -16.40
C GLU A 14 -0.50 -11.24 -16.34
N ALA A 15 -1.07 -11.00 -15.15
CA ALA A 15 -2.04 -9.94 -14.93
C ALA A 15 -1.49 -8.55 -15.32
N LYS A 16 -0.25 -8.24 -14.94
CA LYS A 16 0.45 -7.00 -15.34
C LYS A 16 0.66 -6.91 -16.84
N LYS A 17 1.05 -8.00 -17.51
CA LYS A 17 1.19 -8.03 -18.99
C LYS A 17 -0.15 -7.79 -19.69
N VAL A 18 -1.27 -8.24 -19.13
CA VAL A 18 -2.59 -7.93 -19.67
C VAL A 18 -2.91 -6.44 -19.50
N ILE A 19 -2.68 -5.89 -18.31
CA ILE A 19 -2.88 -4.45 -18.05
C ILE A 19 -2.01 -3.59 -18.97
N GLN A 20 -0.76 -3.98 -19.19
CA GLN A 20 0.15 -3.29 -20.09
C GLN A 20 -0.37 -3.32 -21.54
N ARG A 21 -0.80 -4.49 -22.02
CA ARG A 21 -1.45 -4.61 -23.34
C ARG A 21 -2.76 -3.82 -23.46
N MET A 22 -3.53 -3.70 -22.37
CA MET A 22 -4.72 -2.84 -22.37
C MET A 22 -4.31 -1.40 -22.68
N LYS A 23 -3.30 -0.87 -21.97
CA LYS A 23 -2.78 0.49 -22.18
C LYS A 23 -2.24 0.69 -23.60
N GLU A 24 -1.42 -0.24 -24.09
CA GLU A 24 -0.86 -0.20 -25.45
C GLU A 24 -1.94 -0.23 -26.55
N ASN A 25 -3.10 -0.81 -26.26
CA ASN A 25 -4.24 -0.84 -27.17
C ASN A 25 -5.21 0.35 -26.94
N GLY A 26 -4.81 1.37 -26.17
CA GLY A 26 -5.63 2.55 -25.87
C GLY A 26 -6.75 2.33 -24.84
N PHE A 27 -6.78 1.18 -24.17
CA PHE A 27 -7.71 0.91 -23.08
C PHE A 27 -7.11 1.33 -21.74
N HIS A 28 -7.89 2.06 -20.95
CA HIS A 28 -7.46 2.49 -19.63
C HIS A 28 -8.00 1.54 -18.55
N PRO A 29 -7.12 0.89 -17.77
CA PRO A 29 -7.54 0.10 -16.63
C PRO A 29 -8.40 0.93 -15.68
N ASP A 30 -9.47 0.34 -15.16
CA ASP A 30 -10.37 0.99 -14.21
C ASP A 30 -10.08 0.54 -12.76
N VAL A 31 -10.91 1.02 -11.84
CA VAL A 31 -10.78 0.73 -10.40
C VAL A 31 -10.90 -0.77 -10.15
N ALA A 32 -11.81 -1.46 -10.82
CA ALA A 32 -12.00 -2.91 -10.70
C ALA A 32 -10.75 -3.69 -11.18
N THR A 33 -10.12 -3.23 -12.27
CA THR A 33 -8.89 -3.80 -12.81
C THR A 33 -7.75 -3.69 -11.81
N TYR A 34 -7.53 -2.52 -11.22
CA TYR A 34 -6.50 -2.33 -10.22
C TYR A 34 -6.84 -2.98 -8.88
N GLY A 35 -8.11 -3.04 -8.47
CA GLY A 35 -8.55 -3.76 -7.28
C GLY A 35 -8.24 -5.25 -7.39
N SER A 36 -8.51 -5.85 -8.56
CA SER A 36 -8.12 -7.23 -8.86
C SER A 36 -6.61 -7.44 -8.76
N LEU A 37 -5.82 -6.51 -9.32
CA LEU A 37 -4.36 -6.56 -9.25
C LEU A 37 -3.85 -6.41 -7.80
N ALA A 38 -4.38 -5.47 -7.02
CA ALA A 38 -4.01 -5.26 -5.62
C ALA A 38 -4.28 -6.52 -4.78
N ASN A 39 -5.44 -7.14 -4.96
CA ASN A 39 -5.79 -8.42 -4.33
C ASN A 39 -4.80 -9.53 -4.74
N GLY A 40 -4.49 -9.64 -6.04
CA GLY A 40 -3.49 -10.59 -6.53
C GLY A 40 -2.09 -10.37 -5.93
N ILE A 41 -1.66 -9.11 -5.81
CA ILE A 41 -0.39 -8.73 -5.18
C ILE A 41 -0.34 -9.15 -3.70
N SER A 42 -1.44 -8.92 -2.97
CA SER A 42 -1.58 -9.32 -1.57
C SER A 42 -1.42 -10.84 -1.41
N LEU A 43 -2.13 -11.62 -2.22
CA LEU A 43 -2.06 -13.09 -2.22
C LEU A 43 -0.66 -13.60 -2.59
N ALA A 44 -0.02 -12.98 -3.59
CA ALA A 44 1.32 -13.35 -4.03
C ALA A 44 2.44 -12.89 -3.07
N ARG A 45 2.10 -12.13 -2.01
CA ARG A 45 3.06 -11.54 -1.04
C ARG A 45 4.18 -10.75 -1.72
N LYS A 46 3.83 -9.96 -2.73
CA LYS A 46 4.77 -9.09 -3.48
C LYS A 46 4.58 -7.61 -3.14
N PRO A 47 4.88 -7.17 -1.90
CA PRO A 47 4.54 -5.80 -1.47
C PRO A 47 5.27 -4.71 -2.25
N GLY A 48 6.39 -5.01 -2.93
CA GLY A 48 7.04 -4.06 -3.85
C GLY A 48 6.16 -3.68 -5.04
N GLU A 49 5.36 -4.61 -5.55
CA GLU A 49 4.41 -4.35 -6.65
C GLU A 49 3.28 -3.43 -6.20
N ALA A 50 2.85 -3.53 -4.93
CA ALA A 50 1.84 -2.64 -4.38
C ALA A 50 2.32 -1.18 -4.31
N LEU A 51 3.62 -0.96 -4.12
CA LEU A 51 4.20 0.39 -4.15
C LEU A 51 4.15 1.01 -5.55
N LEU A 52 4.40 0.20 -6.59
CA LEU A 52 4.30 0.64 -7.98
C LEU A 52 2.85 0.92 -8.37
N LEU A 53 1.94 0.03 -7.97
CA LEU A 53 0.51 0.21 -8.19
C LEU A 53 -0.03 1.48 -7.49
N TRP A 54 0.37 1.72 -6.24
CA TRP A 54 0.01 2.95 -5.53
C TRP A 54 0.47 4.21 -6.27
N LYS A 55 1.71 4.21 -6.76
CA LYS A 55 2.26 5.34 -7.53
C LYS A 55 1.38 5.64 -8.75
N GLU A 56 1.04 4.61 -9.52
CA GLU A 56 0.20 4.75 -10.72
C GLU A 56 -1.23 5.22 -10.39
N VAL A 57 -1.85 4.65 -9.35
CA VAL A 57 -3.20 5.05 -8.91
C VAL A 57 -3.22 6.52 -8.47
N LYS A 58 -2.21 6.94 -7.69
CA LYS A 58 -2.08 8.32 -7.21
C LYS A 58 -1.85 9.30 -8.35
N GLU A 59 -0.94 8.98 -9.27
CA GLU A 59 -0.68 9.82 -10.45
C GLU A 59 -1.94 10.02 -11.29
N ARG A 60 -2.78 9.00 -11.44
CA ARG A 60 -4.05 9.10 -12.18
C ARG A 60 -5.17 9.80 -11.40
N TRP A 61 -5.09 9.87 -10.08
CA TRP A 61 -6.07 10.58 -9.25
C TRP A 61 -5.83 12.10 -9.29
N GLU A 62 -4.56 12.51 -9.19
CA GLU A 62 -4.14 13.90 -9.09
C GLU A 62 -4.20 14.68 -10.42
N VAL A 63 -4.62 14.07 -11.54
CA VAL A 63 -4.80 14.77 -12.84
C VAL A 63 -6.04 15.67 -12.80
N LYS A 64 -5.98 16.75 -12.03
CA LYS A 64 -6.86 17.91 -12.13
C LYS A 64 -6.02 19.14 -12.48
N GLY A 65 -5.94 19.40 -13.78
CA GLY A 65 -5.70 20.72 -14.37
C GLY A 65 -4.34 21.36 -14.14
N GLU A 66 -3.47 21.27 -15.16
CA GLU A 66 -2.67 22.41 -15.62
C GLU A 66 -2.23 22.15 -17.07
N GLY A 67 -2.46 23.13 -17.94
CA GLY A 67 -2.10 23.07 -19.35
C GLY A 67 -0.66 23.52 -19.59
N GLY A 68 -0.05 22.94 -20.63
CA GLY A 68 0.98 23.62 -21.43
C GLY A 68 2.39 23.04 -21.41
N SER A 69 2.70 22.28 -22.48
CA SER A 69 3.99 22.11 -23.20
C SER A 69 5.26 21.69 -22.42
N SER A 70 6.08 20.74 -22.86
CA SER A 70 6.36 20.22 -24.21
C SER A 70 7.31 19.03 -24.11
N GLY A 71 7.20 18.06 -25.03
CA GLY A 71 8.29 17.12 -25.35
C GLY A 71 7.87 15.65 -25.52
N SER A 72 7.80 15.22 -26.79
CA SER A 72 7.87 13.86 -27.35
C SER A 72 6.75 12.85 -27.06
N ASP A 73 5.85 12.78 -28.05
CA ASP A 73 5.28 11.62 -28.76
C ASP A 73 5.10 10.26 -28.06
N SER A 74 3.88 9.74 -28.26
CA SER A 74 3.36 8.39 -27.97
C SER A 74 2.77 8.13 -26.58
N ASP A 75 1.49 8.49 -26.48
CA ASP A 75 0.41 7.53 -26.23
C ASP A 75 0.07 7.13 -24.78
N SER A 76 -0.96 7.80 -24.26
CA SER A 76 -2.01 7.33 -23.33
C SER A 76 -2.44 8.55 -22.54
N SER A 77 -3.51 9.22 -22.99
CA SER A 77 -4.26 10.15 -22.14
C SER A 77 -4.81 9.35 -20.96
N SER A 78 -4.01 9.16 -19.92
CA SER A 78 -4.37 8.34 -18.77
C SER A 78 -5.61 8.95 -18.13
N LEU A 79 -6.76 8.29 -18.34
CA LEU A 79 -8.02 8.79 -17.83
C LEU A 79 -7.96 8.92 -16.31
N PRO A 80 -8.47 10.03 -15.74
CA PRO A 80 -8.48 10.24 -14.32
C PRO A 80 -9.20 9.07 -13.65
N LEU A 81 -8.57 8.52 -12.62
CA LEU A 81 -9.10 7.39 -11.87
C LEU A 81 -9.51 7.92 -10.50
N LYS A 82 -10.77 7.73 -10.11
CA LYS A 82 -11.21 7.91 -8.73
C LYS A 82 -11.13 6.55 -8.03
N PRO A 83 -10.08 6.24 -7.25
CA PRO A 83 -10.01 4.99 -6.51
C PRO A 83 -11.14 4.92 -5.47
N ASP A 84 -11.61 3.71 -5.20
CA ASP A 84 -12.60 3.44 -4.17
C ASP A 84 -11.92 3.11 -2.83
N GLU A 85 -12.74 3.00 -1.78
CA GLU A 85 -12.28 2.62 -0.44
C GLU A 85 -11.57 1.26 -0.46
N GLU A 86 -12.08 0.29 -1.22
CA GLU A 86 -11.56 -1.08 -1.25
C GLU A 86 -10.14 -1.14 -1.82
N LEU A 87 -9.87 -0.48 -2.95
CA LEU A 87 -8.55 -0.43 -3.57
C LEU A 87 -7.53 0.22 -2.63
N LEU A 88 -7.88 1.38 -2.05
CA LEU A 88 -6.99 2.11 -1.13
C LEU A 88 -6.73 1.31 0.15
N ALA A 89 -7.77 0.73 0.74
CA ALA A 89 -7.66 -0.09 1.95
C ALA A 89 -6.81 -1.35 1.71
N THR A 90 -6.89 -1.94 0.52
CA THR A 90 -6.08 -3.10 0.15
C THR A 90 -4.60 -2.73 -0.01
N LEU A 91 -4.30 -1.62 -0.69
CA LEU A 91 -2.92 -1.13 -0.83
C LEU A 91 -2.29 -0.76 0.52
N ALA A 92 -3.06 -0.11 1.39
CA ALA A 92 -2.62 0.20 2.75
C ALA A 92 -2.42 -1.07 3.58
N ASP A 93 -3.32 -2.06 3.54
CA ASP A 93 -3.17 -3.36 4.22
C ASP A 93 -1.86 -4.05 3.84
N ILE A 94 -1.56 -4.13 2.53
CA ILE A 94 -0.30 -4.69 2.02
C ILE A 94 0.91 -3.93 2.58
N CYS A 95 0.86 -2.60 2.57
CA CYS A 95 1.96 -1.77 3.09
C CYS A 95 2.18 -1.97 4.59
N VAL A 96 1.12 -2.04 5.40
CA VAL A 96 1.23 -2.26 6.85
C VAL A 96 1.81 -3.64 7.14
N ARG A 97 1.32 -4.70 6.47
CA ARG A 97 1.85 -6.07 6.63
C ARG A 97 3.32 -6.19 6.23
N ALA A 98 3.77 -5.38 5.28
CA ALA A 98 5.15 -5.34 4.80
C ALA A 98 6.06 -4.39 5.60
N ALA A 99 5.56 -3.76 6.68
CA ALA A 99 6.27 -2.72 7.45
C ALA A 99 6.66 -1.48 6.62
N PHE A 100 5.94 -1.20 5.54
CA PHE A 100 6.09 0.00 4.71
C PHE A 100 5.26 1.16 5.29
N PHE A 101 5.51 1.50 6.55
CA PHE A 101 4.69 2.45 7.31
C PHE A 101 4.60 3.84 6.72
N GLN A 102 5.70 4.33 6.14
CA GLN A 102 5.69 5.63 5.48
C GLN A 102 4.68 5.66 4.33
N LYS A 103 4.63 4.58 3.54
CA LYS A 103 3.69 4.46 2.42
C LYS A 103 2.27 4.13 2.88
N ALA A 104 2.12 3.34 3.93
CA ALA A 104 0.82 3.15 4.57
C ALA A 104 0.24 4.49 5.07
N LEU A 105 1.04 5.33 5.74
CA LEU A 105 0.66 6.68 6.18
C LEU A 105 0.25 7.57 5.00
N GLU A 106 1.03 7.54 3.92
CA GLU A 106 0.73 8.30 2.71
C GLU A 106 -0.62 7.90 2.10
N ILE A 107 -0.93 6.60 2.06
CA ILE A 107 -2.21 6.10 1.54
C ILE A 107 -3.36 6.51 2.45
N VAL A 108 -3.26 6.32 3.77
CA VAL A 108 -4.36 6.67 4.69
C VAL A 108 -4.59 8.17 4.79
N ALA A 109 -3.54 8.99 4.69
CA ALA A 109 -3.70 10.44 4.60
C ALA A 109 -4.46 10.82 3.31
N CYS A 110 -4.10 10.21 2.18
CA CYS A 110 -4.79 10.41 0.92
C CYS A 110 -6.27 9.94 0.98
N MET A 111 -6.58 8.85 1.70
CA MET A 111 -7.95 8.44 1.98
C MET A 111 -8.71 9.53 2.76
N GLU A 112 -8.14 10.03 3.87
CA GLU A 112 -8.74 11.05 4.72
C GLU A 112 -8.98 12.38 3.97
N GLU A 113 -7.99 12.85 3.19
CA GLU A 113 -8.08 14.06 2.36
C GLU A 113 -9.24 13.99 1.35
N ASN A 114 -9.57 12.80 0.89
CA ASN A 114 -10.66 12.56 -0.06
C ASN A 114 -11.97 12.11 0.61
N GLY A 115 -12.05 12.20 1.95
CA GLY A 115 -13.25 11.89 2.73
C GLY A 115 -13.55 10.40 2.89
N ILE A 116 -12.58 9.53 2.64
CA ILE A 116 -12.69 8.08 2.85
C ILE A 116 -12.08 7.74 4.22
N PRO A 117 -12.87 7.30 5.22
CA PRO A 117 -12.35 7.04 6.56
C PRO A 117 -11.53 5.73 6.59
N PRO A 118 -10.25 5.77 7.01
CA PRO A 118 -9.44 4.56 7.11
C PRO A 118 -9.82 3.70 8.33
N ASP A 119 -9.80 2.38 8.17
CA ASP A 119 -10.09 1.42 9.25
C ASP A 119 -8.91 1.29 10.24
N LYS A 120 -8.88 2.19 11.23
CA LYS A 120 -7.88 2.19 12.30
C LYS A 120 -7.87 0.90 13.13
N THR A 121 -9.02 0.24 13.30
CA THR A 121 -9.12 -0.99 14.09
C THR A 121 -8.40 -2.14 13.38
N LYS A 122 -8.62 -2.31 12.08
CA LYS A 122 -7.89 -3.28 11.24
C LYS A 122 -6.39 -3.01 11.26
N TYR A 123 -5.98 -1.76 11.02
CA TYR A 123 -4.54 -1.43 10.99
C TYR A 123 -3.86 -1.59 12.36
N LYS A 124 -4.58 -1.34 13.46
CA LYS A 124 -4.10 -1.63 14.82
C LYS A 124 -3.81 -3.11 15.03
N LYS A 125 -4.71 -4.00 14.61
CA LYS A 125 -4.50 -5.47 14.68
C LYS A 125 -3.27 -5.89 13.89
N ILE A 126 -3.14 -5.42 12.64
CA ILE A 126 -2.02 -5.76 11.77
C ILE A 126 -0.69 -5.23 12.34
N TYR A 127 -0.69 -3.99 12.85
CA TYR A 127 0.49 -3.38 13.47
C TYR A 127 1.01 -4.21 14.64
N VAL A 128 0.12 -4.63 15.54
CA VAL A 128 0.47 -5.47 16.71
C VAL A 128 1.01 -6.83 16.26
N GLU A 129 0.34 -7.50 15.32
CA GLU A 129 0.79 -8.79 14.78
C GLU A 129 2.21 -8.67 14.21
N MET A 130 2.43 -7.66 13.39
CA MET A 130 3.69 -7.46 12.69
C MET A 130 4.81 -6.99 13.64
N HIS A 131 4.52 -6.18 14.67
CA HIS A 131 5.53 -5.68 15.61
C HIS A 131 6.20 -6.80 16.42
N SER A 132 5.48 -7.91 16.67
CA SER A 132 6.07 -9.12 17.26
C SER A 132 7.23 -9.71 16.43
N ARG A 133 7.26 -9.45 15.11
CA ARG A 133 8.21 -10.03 14.16
C ARG A 133 9.37 -9.10 13.77
N MET A 134 9.28 -7.79 14.05
CA MET A 134 10.16 -6.78 13.45
C MET A 134 11.56 -6.59 14.09
N PHE A 135 11.76 -6.90 15.37
CA PHE A 135 12.93 -6.41 16.14
C PHE A 135 14.02 -7.46 16.47
N SER A 136 14.10 -8.56 15.74
CA SER A 136 14.92 -9.72 16.12
C SER A 136 16.43 -9.68 15.79
N SER A 137 17.01 -8.58 15.27
CA SER A 137 18.39 -8.62 14.74
C SER A 137 19.36 -7.55 15.30
N LYS A 138 20.42 -7.99 16.00
CA LYS A 138 21.37 -7.15 16.76
C LYS A 138 22.63 -6.65 16.02
N HIS A 139 22.94 -7.08 14.79
CA HIS A 139 24.22 -6.69 14.14
C HIS A 139 24.03 -6.29 12.66
N ALA A 140 24.20 -5.01 12.31
CA ALA A 140 24.12 -4.52 10.92
C ALA A 140 24.97 -3.27 10.66
N SER A 141 25.42 -3.09 9.40
CA SER A 141 26.23 -1.97 8.90
C SER A 141 25.51 -0.60 8.94
N GLN A 142 26.25 0.52 8.88
CA GLN A 142 25.70 1.89 9.02
C GLN A 142 24.54 2.20 8.07
N ALA A 143 24.66 1.91 6.77
CA ALA A 143 23.56 2.09 5.81
C ALA A 143 22.33 1.21 6.12
N ARG A 144 22.54 0.06 6.78
CA ARG A 144 21.45 -0.78 7.31
C ARG A 144 20.88 -0.20 8.61
N GLN A 145 21.68 0.52 9.41
CA GLN A 145 21.25 1.23 10.62
C GLN A 145 20.40 2.47 10.28
N ASP A 146 20.77 3.26 9.28
CA ASP A 146 19.98 4.42 8.84
C ASP A 146 18.59 4.02 8.34
N ARG A 147 18.54 2.98 7.49
CA ARG A 147 17.26 2.39 7.07
C ARG A 147 16.44 1.84 8.23
N ARG A 148 17.08 1.33 9.29
CA ARG A 148 16.39 0.89 10.52
C ARG A 148 15.85 2.07 11.33
N ARG A 149 16.61 3.16 11.44
CA ARG A 149 16.16 4.39 12.12
C ARG A 149 14.93 4.96 11.43
N GLU A 150 14.96 5.09 10.11
CA GLU A 150 13.83 5.62 9.34
C GLU A 150 12.59 4.73 9.45
N ARG A 151 12.77 3.40 9.33
CA ARG A 151 11.68 2.44 9.56
C ARG A 151 11.11 2.53 10.98
N LYS A 152 11.96 2.75 11.99
CA LYS A 152 11.51 2.91 13.37
C LYS A 152 10.69 4.20 13.55
N ARG A 153 11.15 5.32 13.00
CA ARG A 153 10.39 6.59 12.99
C ARG A 153 9.05 6.45 12.30
N ALA A 154 9.03 5.84 11.11
CA ALA A 154 7.79 5.60 10.39
C ALA A 154 6.84 4.68 11.17
N ALA A 155 7.37 3.64 11.85
CA ALA A 155 6.59 2.78 12.72
C ALA A 155 6.05 3.50 13.96
N GLU A 156 6.81 4.44 14.54
CA GLU A 156 6.38 5.30 15.66
C GLU A 156 5.31 6.31 15.21
N ALA A 157 5.47 6.92 14.04
CA ALA A 157 4.47 7.81 13.45
C ALA A 157 3.16 7.06 13.16
N PHE A 158 3.24 5.85 12.59
CA PHE A 158 2.06 5.00 12.38
C PHE A 158 1.41 4.58 13.70
N LYS A 159 2.20 4.25 14.72
CA LYS A 159 1.70 3.98 16.08
C LYS A 159 0.95 5.18 16.66
N PHE A 160 1.50 6.38 16.52
CA PHE A 160 0.88 7.62 16.98
C PHE A 160 -0.44 7.88 16.26
N TRP A 161 -0.46 7.72 14.93
CA TRP A 161 -1.68 7.85 14.13
C TRP A 161 -2.79 6.85 14.55
N LEU A 162 -2.41 5.64 14.97
CA LEU A 162 -3.34 4.64 15.53
C LEU A 162 -3.84 4.98 16.95
N GLY A 163 -3.30 6.00 17.62
CA GLY A 163 -3.64 6.35 19.00
C GLY A 163 -3.13 5.33 20.03
N LEU A 164 -2.09 4.55 19.71
CA LEU A 164 -1.54 3.55 20.62
C LEU A 164 -0.63 4.20 21.68
N PRO A 165 -0.80 3.89 22.98
CA PRO A 165 -0.01 4.52 24.04
C PRO A 165 1.48 4.19 23.93
N ASN A 166 2.33 5.14 24.33
CA ASN A 166 3.79 4.96 24.20
C ASN A 166 4.33 3.82 25.10
N SER A 167 3.63 3.51 26.21
CA SER A 167 3.95 2.44 27.16
C SER A 167 3.59 1.02 26.69
N TYR A 168 2.78 0.87 25.64
CA TYR A 168 2.56 -0.40 24.96
C TYR A 168 3.92 -0.83 24.42
N TYR A 169 4.68 -1.75 25.02
CA TYR A 169 6.07 -2.22 24.71
C TYR A 169 7.07 -1.93 25.84
N GLY A 170 6.68 -1.18 26.86
CA GLY A 170 7.38 -1.20 28.14
C GLY A 170 7.02 -2.47 28.90
N SER A 171 7.99 -3.38 29.04
CA SER A 171 7.99 -4.63 29.83
C SER A 171 7.03 -5.76 29.38
N GLU A 172 7.64 -6.88 28.95
CA GLU A 172 7.12 -8.26 28.98
C GLU A 172 5.63 -8.49 28.63
N TRP A 173 5.36 -8.75 27.35
CA TRP A 173 4.00 -9.03 26.86
C TRP A 173 3.57 -10.48 27.12
N ARG A 174 2.85 -10.71 28.21
CA ARG A 174 1.86 -11.80 28.27
C ARG A 174 0.55 -11.30 27.66
N LEU A 175 0.01 -12.05 26.70
CA LEU A 175 -1.39 -11.92 26.32
C LEU A 175 -2.20 -12.48 27.50
N ASP A 176 -2.88 -11.62 28.27
CA ASP A 176 -3.92 -12.15 29.14
C ASP A 176 -5.09 -12.63 28.26
N PRO A 177 -5.56 -13.88 28.43
CA PRO A 177 -6.51 -14.52 27.54
C PRO A 177 -7.97 -14.02 27.72
N GLY A 178 -8.16 -12.75 28.08
CA GLY A 178 -9.44 -12.25 28.60
C GLY A 178 -10.36 -11.52 27.63
N ASP A 179 -9.87 -11.04 26.49
CA ASP A 179 -10.68 -10.18 25.60
C ASP A 179 -11.04 -10.89 24.29
N TYR A 180 -12.10 -11.71 24.34
CA TYR A 180 -12.88 -12.17 23.19
C TYR A 180 -14.34 -11.72 23.33
#